data_AF-A0A231NS04-F1
#
_entry.id   AF-A0A231NS04-F1
#
_cell.length_a   1.000
_cell.length_b   1.000
_cell.length_c   1.000
_cell.angle_alpha   90.00
_cell.angle_beta   90.00
_cell.angle_gamma   90.00
#
_symmetry.space_group_name_H-M   'P 1'
#
loop_
_entity.id
_entity.type
_entity.pdbx_description
1 polymer ?
#
loop_
_entity_poly.entity_id
_entity_poly.type
_entity_poly.pdbx_seq_one_letter_code
_entity_poly.pdbx_strand_id
1 'polypeptide(L)'
;MNQTTNRILVTILMLAVFFIAGGGMISAKMTGFLVTASNGVCYEFNKDELNNSYLMYQLRPDSGEADLYRQFAGIKGGKIVAFRDDSKGWMDYEAAQSALLKAQILGQTFDINTFAESAEAPVYSGAVSEIVVVTPGMVIAGIDVSYQCFIESQGWSDFSENGQVAGTIGQARPLKALKMRLVDPPSEAKIKFRLYRNGLGWQECVSAGELPEVQVLDNNIEAITIELENMPDYSVEYQVKIIGHDDWQHWVWDGAMAGTEGMNLAIEAFRVRIVQL
;
A
#
# COMPACT_ATOMS: atom_id res chain seq x y z
N MET A 1 9.67 -23.92 -9.57
CA MET A 1 8.98 -23.67 -8.28
C MET A 1 8.20 -22.36 -8.43
N ASN A 2 6.87 -22.43 -8.40
CA ASN A 2 6.00 -21.35 -8.85
C ASN A 2 5.91 -20.21 -7.83
N GLN A 3 5.66 -18.99 -8.32
CA GLN A 3 5.34 -17.78 -7.57
C GLN A 3 4.33 -18.01 -6.42
N THR A 4 3.39 -18.94 -6.60
CA THR A 4 2.40 -19.35 -5.60
C THR A 4 3.03 -20.05 -4.39
N THR A 5 4.05 -20.88 -4.59
CA THR A 5 4.79 -21.56 -3.52
C THR A 5 5.58 -20.56 -2.68
N ASN A 6 6.20 -19.55 -3.31
CA ASN A 6 6.88 -18.46 -2.60
C ASN A 6 5.92 -17.58 -1.79
N ARG A 7 4.74 -17.24 -2.32
CA ARG A 7 3.73 -16.47 -1.57
C ARG A 7 3.22 -17.26 -0.35
N ILE A 8 3.00 -18.56 -0.49
CA ILE A 8 2.55 -19.43 0.61
C ILE A 8 3.65 -19.56 1.69
N LEU A 9 4.92 -19.76 1.32
CA LEU A 9 6.03 -19.85 2.28
C LEU A 9 6.33 -18.53 3.00
N VAL A 10 6.21 -17.40 2.31
CA VAL A 10 6.37 -16.06 2.94
C VAL A 10 5.24 -15.80 3.93
N THR A 11 3.99 -16.13 3.59
CA THR A 11 2.85 -16.01 4.50
C THR A 11 2.95 -16.99 5.67
N ILE A 12 3.46 -18.22 5.47
CA ILE A 12 3.67 -19.21 6.53
C ILE A 12 4.82 -18.83 7.46
N LEU A 13 5.97 -18.35 6.96
CA LEU A 13 7.08 -17.94 7.84
C LEU A 13 6.76 -16.63 8.57
N MET A 14 6.06 -15.69 7.93
CA MET A 14 5.42 -14.62 8.67
C MET A 14 4.55 -15.20 9.78
N LEU A 15 3.51 -15.98 9.46
CA LEU A 15 2.55 -16.52 10.44
C LEU A 15 3.22 -17.37 11.53
N ALA A 16 4.33 -18.06 11.23
CA ALA A 16 5.13 -18.81 12.19
C ALA A 16 5.92 -17.90 13.13
N VAL A 17 6.40 -16.74 12.66
CA VAL A 17 6.98 -15.68 13.50
C VAL A 17 5.89 -14.98 14.34
N PHE A 18 4.63 -14.95 13.86
CA PHE A 18 3.47 -14.36 14.54
C PHE A 18 2.94 -15.17 15.75
N PHE A 19 3.31 -16.45 15.91
CA PHE A 19 2.73 -17.36 16.93
C PHE A 19 3.75 -17.95 17.94
N ILE A 20 4.84 -17.26 18.25
CA ILE A 20 5.76 -17.71 19.32
C ILE A 20 5.45 -16.98 20.63
N ALA A 21 4.44 -17.47 21.34
CA ALA A 21 4.26 -17.22 22.77
C ALA A 21 4.60 -18.50 23.53
N GLY A 22 5.76 -18.53 24.20
CA GLY A 22 6.00 -19.53 25.26
C GLY A 22 7.45 -19.90 25.55
N GLY A 23 8.06 -19.20 26.50
CA GLY A 23 8.84 -19.84 27.57
C GLY A 23 10.34 -20.06 27.38
N GLY A 24 11.13 -19.08 27.88
CA GLY A 24 12.29 -19.36 28.73
C GLY A 24 13.64 -19.66 28.09
N MET A 25 14.39 -18.62 27.73
CA MET A 25 15.73 -18.27 28.23
C MET A 25 16.09 -16.91 27.61
N ILE A 26 17.04 -16.18 28.19
CA ILE A 26 17.48 -14.87 27.71
C ILE A 26 18.20 -15.08 26.37
N SER A 27 17.42 -15.10 25.29
CA SER A 27 17.84 -15.38 23.93
C SER A 27 17.74 -14.10 23.11
N ALA A 28 18.70 -13.89 22.21
CA ALA A 28 18.73 -12.77 21.29
C ALA A 28 17.37 -12.66 20.59
N LYS A 29 16.75 -11.47 20.65
CA LYS A 29 15.39 -11.31 20.14
C LYS A 29 15.44 -10.90 18.68
N MET A 30 14.74 -11.66 17.85
CA MET A 30 14.33 -11.16 16.55
C MET A 30 13.51 -9.88 16.73
N THR A 31 14.00 -8.77 16.19
CA THR A 31 13.44 -7.43 16.38
C THR A 31 12.84 -6.82 15.11
N GLY A 32 13.15 -7.34 13.94
CA GLY A 32 12.69 -6.75 12.69
C GLY A 32 12.99 -7.56 11.44
N PHE A 33 12.58 -7.01 10.29
CA PHE A 33 12.73 -7.57 8.97
C PHE A 33 13.37 -6.56 8.02
N LEU A 34 14.20 -7.04 7.11
CA LEU A 34 14.73 -6.25 5.99
C LEU A 34 14.05 -6.72 4.71
N VAL A 35 13.38 -5.79 4.02
CA VAL A 35 12.68 -6.03 2.76
C VAL A 35 13.39 -5.27 1.65
N THR A 36 13.83 -5.96 0.61
CA THR A 36 14.40 -5.32 -0.58
C THR A 36 13.35 -5.22 -1.67
N ALA A 37 13.18 -4.02 -2.22
CA ALA A 37 12.30 -3.74 -3.36
C ALA A 37 12.95 -4.11 -4.70
N SER A 38 12.16 -4.10 -5.78
CA SER A 38 12.62 -4.29 -7.17
C SER A 38 13.75 -3.33 -7.57
N ASN A 39 13.73 -2.10 -7.06
CA ASN A 39 14.72 -1.04 -7.32
C ASN A 39 15.99 -1.14 -6.45
N GLY A 40 16.07 -2.13 -5.55
CA GLY A 40 17.23 -2.34 -4.66
C GLY A 40 17.22 -1.55 -3.36
N VAL A 41 16.20 -0.71 -3.10
CA VAL A 41 16.04 -0.04 -1.80
C VAL A 41 15.67 -1.06 -0.73
N CYS A 42 16.28 -0.93 0.45
CA CYS A 42 16.00 -1.79 1.60
C CYS A 42 15.16 -1.06 2.64
N TYR A 43 14.09 -1.71 3.10
CA TYR A 43 13.16 -1.21 4.10
C TYR A 43 13.25 -2.06 5.38
N GLU A 44 13.49 -1.42 6.51
CA GLU A 44 13.47 -2.08 7.82
C GLU A 44 12.10 -1.93 8.48
N PHE A 45 11.50 -3.06 8.86
CA PHE A 45 10.24 -3.09 9.60
C PHE A 45 10.47 -3.66 10.99
N ASN A 46 10.03 -2.97 12.03
CA ASN A 46 9.98 -3.54 13.38
C ASN A 46 8.98 -4.70 13.43
N LYS A 47 9.38 -5.81 14.05
CA LYS A 47 8.59 -7.04 14.14
C LYS A 47 7.25 -6.84 14.85
N ASP A 48 7.26 -6.16 16.00
CA ASP A 48 6.07 -6.03 16.85
C ASP A 48 5.09 -5.02 16.24
N GLU A 49 5.60 -3.92 15.67
CA GLU A 49 4.77 -2.93 14.99
C GLU A 49 4.13 -3.50 13.73
N LEU A 50 4.92 -4.18 12.88
CA LEU A 50 4.41 -4.84 11.68
C LEU A 50 3.39 -5.91 12.06
N ASN A 51 3.60 -6.59 13.19
CA ASN A 51 2.68 -7.60 13.67
C ASN A 51 1.32 -7.00 14.05
N ASN A 52 1.35 -5.98 14.92
CA ASN A 52 0.14 -5.27 15.32
C ASN A 52 -0.60 -4.71 14.11
N SER A 53 0.13 -4.14 13.15
CA SER A 53 -0.47 -3.59 11.93
C SER A 53 -1.12 -4.67 11.04
N TYR A 54 -0.52 -5.85 10.94
CA TYR A 54 -1.13 -6.99 10.24
C TYR A 54 -2.43 -7.44 10.89
N LEU A 55 -2.46 -7.57 12.22
CA LEU A 55 -3.68 -7.91 12.94
C LEU A 55 -4.78 -6.87 12.71
N MET A 56 -4.41 -5.58 12.71
CA MET A 56 -5.36 -4.51 12.38
C MET A 56 -5.81 -4.57 10.94
N TYR A 57 -4.95 -4.95 10.00
CA TYR A 57 -5.33 -5.15 8.59
C TYR A 57 -6.37 -6.28 8.43
N GLN A 58 -6.25 -7.37 9.19
CA GLN A 58 -7.23 -8.47 9.17
C GLN A 58 -8.59 -8.05 9.75
N LEU A 59 -8.60 -7.17 10.76
CA LEU A 59 -9.82 -6.74 11.46
C LEU A 59 -10.50 -5.52 10.81
N ARG A 60 -9.70 -4.53 10.43
CA ARG A 60 -10.11 -3.22 9.87
C ARG A 60 -9.11 -2.81 8.77
N PRO A 61 -9.23 -3.38 7.56
CA PRO A 61 -8.29 -3.13 6.45
C PRO A 61 -8.15 -1.66 6.05
N ASP A 62 -9.17 -0.83 6.32
CA ASP A 62 -9.21 0.59 6.00
C ASP A 62 -8.71 1.50 7.15
N SER A 63 -8.36 0.95 8.32
CA SER A 63 -7.84 1.76 9.45
C SER A 63 -6.41 2.22 9.21
N GLY A 64 -6.03 3.43 9.66
CA GLY A 64 -4.64 3.89 9.67
C GLY A 64 -3.71 3.00 10.54
N GLU A 65 -4.27 2.27 11.51
CA GLU A 65 -3.51 1.31 12.32
C GLU A 65 -2.96 0.13 11.49
N ALA A 66 -3.51 -0.10 10.30
CA ALA A 66 -3.08 -1.11 9.34
C ALA A 66 -2.09 -0.57 8.27
N ASP A 67 -1.65 0.69 8.37
CA ASP A 67 -0.77 1.33 7.38
C ASP A 67 0.56 0.62 7.21
N LEU A 68 1.22 0.26 8.31
CA LEU A 68 2.56 -0.35 8.26
C LEU A 68 2.54 -1.69 7.52
N TYR A 69 1.50 -2.51 7.72
CA TYR A 69 1.32 -3.74 6.94
C TYR A 69 0.95 -3.46 5.49
N ARG A 70 0.10 -2.46 5.20
CA ARG A 70 -0.20 -2.07 3.81
C ARG A 70 1.06 -1.64 3.06
N GLN A 71 1.95 -0.90 3.71
CA GLN A 71 3.24 -0.51 3.14
C GLN A 71 4.13 -1.71 2.92
N PHE A 72 4.29 -2.58 3.93
CA PHE A 72 5.01 -3.84 3.78
C PHE A 72 4.51 -4.63 2.57
N ALA A 73 3.19 -4.82 2.44
CA ALA A 73 2.57 -5.60 1.38
C ALA A 73 2.59 -4.88 0.02
N GLY A 74 2.70 -3.55 0.04
CA GLY A 74 2.73 -2.68 -1.14
C GLY A 74 4.11 -2.50 -1.75
N ILE A 75 5.19 -2.96 -1.11
CA ILE A 75 6.54 -2.91 -1.69
C ILE A 75 6.58 -3.80 -2.93
N LYS A 76 6.71 -3.19 -4.11
CA LYS A 76 6.76 -3.94 -5.36
C LYS A 76 8.02 -4.78 -5.45
N GLY A 77 7.81 -6.06 -5.78
CA GLY A 77 8.88 -7.05 -5.79
C GLY A 77 9.52 -7.27 -4.41
N GLY A 78 8.87 -6.79 -3.33
CA GLY A 78 9.37 -6.86 -1.97
C GLY A 78 9.73 -8.29 -1.57
N LYS A 79 11.01 -8.49 -1.26
CA LYS A 79 11.53 -9.75 -0.74
C LYS A 79 12.09 -9.50 0.64
N ILE A 80 11.64 -10.28 1.62
CA ILE A 80 12.33 -10.33 2.91
C ILE A 80 13.68 -11.02 2.65
N VAL A 81 14.77 -10.29 2.85
CA VAL A 81 16.14 -10.77 2.61
C VAL A 81 16.88 -11.08 3.91
N ALA A 82 16.51 -10.42 5.01
CA ALA A 82 17.12 -10.61 6.31
C ALA A 82 16.11 -10.41 7.45
N PHE A 83 16.43 -10.95 8.62
CA PHE A 83 15.79 -10.61 9.89
C PHE A 83 16.81 -10.01 10.86
N ARG A 84 16.36 -9.13 11.74
CA ARG A 84 17.21 -8.43 12.72
C ARG A 84 17.32 -9.25 13.99
N ASP A 85 18.53 -9.71 14.31
CA ASP A 85 18.92 -10.20 15.62
C ASP A 85 19.52 -9.04 16.43
N ASP A 86 19.14 -8.91 17.70
CA ASP A 86 19.61 -7.81 18.56
C ASP A 86 21.10 -7.89 18.92
N SER A 87 21.72 -9.06 18.80
CA SER A 87 23.11 -9.32 19.16
C SER A 87 24.03 -9.48 17.95
N LYS A 88 23.56 -10.12 16.88
CA LYS A 88 24.32 -10.45 15.67
C LYS A 88 24.04 -9.53 14.47
N GLY A 89 22.98 -8.70 14.55
CA GLY A 89 22.59 -7.81 13.47
C GLY A 89 21.71 -8.50 12.42
N TRP A 90 21.93 -8.19 11.13
CA TRP A 90 21.11 -8.77 10.05
C TRP A 90 21.52 -10.22 9.78
N MET A 91 20.58 -11.15 9.96
CA MET A 91 20.73 -12.58 9.73
C MET A 91 19.99 -12.99 8.45
N ASP A 92 20.53 -13.97 7.73
CA ASP A 92 19.98 -14.38 6.43
C ASP A 92 18.61 -15.05 6.56
N TYR A 93 17.60 -14.49 5.88
CA TYR A 93 16.23 -14.98 5.97
C TYR A 93 15.99 -16.24 5.13
N GLU A 94 16.69 -16.42 4.02
CA GLU A 94 16.56 -17.60 3.16
C GLU A 94 17.12 -18.85 3.84
N ALA A 95 18.21 -18.69 4.61
CA ALA A 95 18.75 -19.74 5.47
C ALA A 95 17.74 -20.15 6.54
N ALA A 96 17.08 -19.19 7.19
CA ALA A 96 16.01 -19.47 8.16
C ALA A 96 14.82 -20.19 7.52
N GLN A 97 14.39 -19.79 6.32
CA GLN A 97 13.34 -20.49 5.55
C GLN A 97 13.70 -21.95 5.28
N SER A 98 14.94 -22.19 4.86
CA SER A 98 15.45 -23.54 4.58
C SER A 98 15.47 -24.40 5.84
N ALA A 99 15.89 -23.83 6.98
CA ALA A 99 15.89 -24.51 8.28
C ALA A 99 14.47 -24.82 8.78
N LEU A 100 13.52 -23.90 8.62
CA LEU A 100 12.11 -24.15 8.92
C LEU A 100 11.56 -25.31 8.09
N LEU A 101 11.78 -25.28 6.77
CA LEU A 101 11.28 -26.33 5.88
C LEU A 101 11.85 -27.71 6.26
N LYS A 102 13.14 -27.77 6.60
CA LYS A 102 13.78 -29.00 7.09
C LYS A 102 13.15 -29.48 8.39
N ALA A 103 12.92 -28.60 9.36
CA ALA A 103 12.27 -28.95 10.62
C ALA A 103 10.85 -29.51 10.38
N GLN A 104 10.07 -28.87 9.50
CA GLN A 104 8.72 -29.32 9.15
C GLN A 104 8.72 -30.71 8.50
N ILE A 105 9.62 -30.97 7.55
CA ILE A 105 9.77 -32.28 6.90
C ILE A 105 10.12 -33.37 7.92
N LEU A 106 10.89 -33.03 8.96
CA LEU A 106 11.29 -33.93 10.03
C LEU A 106 10.28 -34.01 11.19
N GLY A 107 9.16 -33.28 11.13
CA GLY A 107 8.18 -33.21 12.22
C GLY A 107 8.71 -32.54 13.50
N GLN A 108 9.71 -31.67 13.36
CA GLN A 108 10.33 -30.92 14.45
C GLN A 108 9.76 -29.51 14.55
N THR A 109 9.82 -28.94 15.75
CA THR A 109 9.52 -27.53 15.97
C THR A 109 10.69 -26.67 15.51
N PHE A 110 10.40 -25.48 14.99
CA PHE A 110 11.39 -24.48 14.60
C PHE A 110 11.19 -23.22 15.43
N ASP A 111 12.27 -22.71 16.01
CA ASP A 111 12.30 -21.44 16.73
C ASP A 111 13.40 -20.56 16.12
N ILE A 112 13.03 -19.34 15.72
CA ILE A 112 13.91 -18.47 14.94
C ILE A 112 15.05 -17.89 15.78
N ASN A 113 14.84 -17.64 17.07
CA ASN A 113 15.89 -17.12 17.95
C ASN A 113 16.92 -18.22 18.25
N THR A 114 16.46 -19.45 18.50
CA THR A 114 17.31 -20.64 18.64
C THR A 114 18.12 -20.90 17.36
N PHE A 115 17.49 -20.76 16.19
CA PHE A 115 18.21 -20.82 14.92
C PHE A 115 19.27 -19.74 14.81
N ALA A 116 18.93 -18.48 15.10
CA ALA A 116 19.85 -17.35 15.02
C ALA A 116 21.08 -17.52 15.92
N GLU A 117 20.94 -18.20 17.06
CA GLU A 117 22.05 -18.52 17.96
C GLU A 117 22.97 -19.62 17.44
N SER A 118 22.47 -20.51 16.58
CA SER A 118 23.20 -21.66 16.06
C SER A 118 24.38 -21.28 15.15
N ALA A 119 25.33 -22.20 15.01
CA ALA A 119 26.43 -22.07 14.04
C ALA A 119 25.97 -22.20 12.59
N GLU A 120 24.74 -22.68 12.35
CA GLU A 120 24.15 -22.86 11.02
C GLU A 120 23.49 -21.59 10.48
N ALA A 121 23.31 -20.54 11.31
CA ALA A 121 22.69 -19.29 10.90
C ALA A 121 23.73 -18.29 10.39
N PRO A 122 23.78 -18.01 9.08
CA PRO A 122 24.71 -17.04 8.53
C PRO A 122 24.21 -15.61 8.75
N VAL A 123 25.16 -14.69 8.97
CA VAL A 123 24.93 -13.24 8.89
C VAL A 123 24.60 -12.88 7.44
N TYR A 124 23.62 -12.01 7.24
CA TYR A 124 23.23 -11.53 5.92
C TYR A 124 24.38 -10.76 5.26
N SER A 125 24.69 -11.10 4.01
CA SER A 125 25.83 -10.55 3.27
C SER A 125 25.43 -9.85 1.96
N GLY A 126 24.14 -9.63 1.73
CA GLY A 126 23.66 -8.90 0.56
C GLY A 126 24.08 -7.43 0.58
N ALA A 127 24.15 -6.81 -0.60
CA ALA A 127 24.46 -5.40 -0.72
C ALA A 127 23.33 -4.55 -0.11
N VAL A 128 23.68 -3.71 0.87
CA VAL A 128 22.77 -2.75 1.50
C VAL A 128 23.33 -1.36 1.26
N SER A 129 22.72 -0.61 0.34
CA SER A 129 23.14 0.76 0.01
C SER A 129 22.56 1.77 1.00
N GLU A 130 21.27 1.65 1.32
CA GLU A 130 20.53 2.50 2.25
C GLU A 130 19.39 1.70 2.88
N ILE A 131 19.23 1.79 4.21
CA ILE A 131 18.11 1.20 4.95
C ILE A 131 17.16 2.32 5.34
N VAL A 132 15.95 2.27 4.81
CA VAL A 132 14.85 3.12 5.22
C VAL A 132 14.12 2.44 6.37
N VAL A 133 14.23 2.98 7.58
CA VAL A 133 13.52 2.46 8.77
C VAL A 133 12.06 2.90 8.69
N VAL A 134 11.14 1.95 8.64
CA VAL A 134 9.70 2.19 8.48
C VAL A 134 9.01 2.18 9.83
N THR A 135 8.38 3.30 10.19
CA THR A 135 7.63 3.44 11.45
C THR A 135 6.12 3.52 11.21
N PRO A 136 5.27 3.21 12.21
CA PRO A 136 3.84 3.46 12.12
C PRO A 136 3.55 4.92 11.76
N GLY A 137 2.72 5.14 10.74
CA GLY A 137 2.39 6.47 10.23
C GLY A 137 3.46 7.13 9.36
N MET A 138 4.65 6.54 9.22
CA MET A 138 5.58 6.93 8.15
C MET A 138 5.02 6.40 6.84
N VAL A 139 4.95 7.24 5.81
CA VAL A 139 4.82 6.75 4.44
C VAL A 139 6.23 6.49 3.95
N ILE A 140 6.55 5.24 3.66
CA ILE A 140 7.81 4.89 2.98
C ILE A 140 7.91 5.76 1.72
N ALA A 141 9.01 6.53 1.61
CA ALA A 141 9.25 7.50 0.53
C ALA A 141 8.81 6.94 -0.84
N GLY A 142 7.59 7.30 -1.16
CA GLY A 142 6.83 7.01 -2.35
C GLY A 142 6.00 8.26 -2.57
N ILE A 143 5.70 8.56 -3.81
CA ILE A 143 4.99 9.80 -4.11
C ILE A 143 3.58 9.67 -3.56
N ASP A 144 3.23 10.53 -2.61
CA ASP A 144 1.91 10.53 -1.99
C ASP A 144 0.90 11.29 -2.84
N VAL A 145 -0.38 10.99 -2.66
CA VAL A 145 -1.48 11.72 -3.31
C VAL A 145 -2.49 12.19 -2.28
N SER A 146 -2.80 13.48 -2.33
CA SER A 146 -3.79 14.15 -1.48
C SER A 146 -4.91 14.67 -2.36
N TYR A 147 -6.15 14.37 -1.99
CA TYR A 147 -7.33 14.65 -2.81
C TYR A 147 -8.57 14.97 -1.98
N GLN A 148 -9.48 15.72 -2.56
CA GLN A 148 -10.78 16.06 -1.97
C GLN A 148 -11.84 16.15 -3.08
N CYS A 149 -13.10 16.13 -2.67
CA CYS A 149 -14.22 16.29 -3.59
C CYS A 149 -15.22 17.31 -3.07
N PHE A 150 -15.97 17.89 -4.00
CA PHE A 150 -17.17 18.65 -3.68
C PHE A 150 -18.37 17.71 -3.73
N ILE A 151 -19.00 17.49 -2.57
CA ILE A 151 -20.17 16.63 -2.40
C ILE A 151 -21.43 17.49 -2.51
N GLU A 152 -22.39 17.05 -3.32
CA GLU A 152 -23.65 17.79 -3.49
C GLU A 152 -24.34 18.10 -2.15
N SER A 153 -24.70 19.38 -1.97
CA SER A 153 -25.31 19.94 -0.76
C SER A 153 -24.45 19.91 0.52
N GLN A 154 -23.20 19.45 0.46
CA GLN A 154 -22.27 19.47 1.61
C GLN A 154 -21.04 20.36 1.38
N GLY A 155 -20.64 20.56 0.13
CA GLY A 155 -19.46 21.35 -0.20
C GLY A 155 -18.20 20.52 -0.31
N TRP A 156 -17.03 21.17 -0.19
CA TRP A 156 -15.73 20.51 -0.18
C TRP A 156 -15.59 19.62 1.06
N SER A 157 -15.17 18.37 0.84
CA SER A 157 -14.77 17.45 1.91
C SER A 157 -13.42 17.85 2.50
N ASP A 158 -13.08 17.28 3.66
CA ASP A 158 -11.70 17.25 4.10
C ASP A 158 -10.82 16.49 3.08
N PHE A 159 -9.51 16.73 3.15
CA PHE A 159 -8.55 15.98 2.34
C PHE A 159 -8.50 14.51 2.78
N SER A 160 -8.51 13.64 1.79
CA SER A 160 -8.22 12.23 1.88
C SER A 160 -6.88 11.95 1.23
N GLU A 161 -6.19 10.92 1.71
CA GLU A 161 -4.86 10.56 1.24
C GLU A 161 -4.79 9.07 0.94
N ASN A 162 -4.02 8.69 -0.07
CA ASN A 162 -3.51 7.33 -0.29
C ASN A 162 -4.52 6.18 -0.04
N GLY A 163 -5.59 6.14 -0.82
CA GLY A 163 -6.60 5.09 -0.79
C GLY A 163 -7.72 5.31 0.23
N GLN A 164 -7.67 6.38 1.03
CA GLN A 164 -8.79 6.80 1.87
C GLN A 164 -10.00 7.24 1.01
N VAL A 165 -11.21 7.10 1.56
CA VAL A 165 -12.44 7.47 0.86
C VAL A 165 -12.59 8.99 0.82
N ALA A 166 -12.68 9.55 -0.39
CA ALA A 166 -13.22 10.88 -0.60
C ALA A 166 -14.66 10.77 -1.13
N GLY A 167 -15.61 11.38 -0.43
CA GLY A 167 -17.04 11.35 -0.76
C GLY A 167 -17.87 10.64 0.31
N THR A 168 -19.03 10.13 -0.09
CA THR A 168 -19.95 9.40 0.80
C THR A 168 -20.29 8.04 0.24
N ILE A 169 -20.52 7.06 1.12
CA ILE A 169 -20.93 5.71 0.71
C ILE A 169 -22.39 5.51 1.12
N GLY A 170 -23.25 5.14 0.16
CA GLY A 170 -24.65 4.80 0.40
C GLY A 170 -25.54 5.98 0.78
N GLN A 171 -25.07 7.21 0.61
CA GLN A 171 -25.88 8.41 0.87
C GLN A 171 -26.53 8.97 -0.40
N ALA A 172 -26.20 8.40 -1.57
CA ALA A 172 -26.71 8.83 -2.86
C ALA A 172 -26.45 10.33 -3.13
N ARG A 173 -25.25 10.80 -2.74
CA ARG A 173 -24.83 12.20 -2.96
C ARG A 173 -23.77 12.25 -4.05
N PRO A 174 -24.07 12.83 -5.23
CA PRO A 174 -23.13 12.87 -6.34
C PRO A 174 -21.98 13.84 -6.08
N LEU A 175 -20.80 13.50 -6.61
CA LEU A 175 -19.64 14.38 -6.64
C LEU A 175 -19.81 15.42 -7.77
N LYS A 176 -19.47 16.68 -7.46
CA LYS A 176 -19.59 17.82 -8.38
C LYS A 176 -18.27 18.40 -8.83
N ALA A 177 -17.18 18.17 -8.09
CA ALA A 177 -15.83 18.57 -8.47
C ALA A 177 -14.80 17.75 -7.69
N LEU A 178 -13.58 17.60 -8.23
CA LEU A 178 -12.46 16.92 -7.59
C LEU A 178 -11.22 17.83 -7.61
N LYS A 179 -10.43 17.83 -6.54
CA LYS A 179 -9.07 18.38 -6.53
C LYS A 179 -8.12 17.28 -6.08
N MET A 180 -6.95 17.20 -6.70
CA MET A 180 -5.90 16.29 -6.30
C MET A 180 -4.53 16.90 -6.57
N ARG A 181 -3.55 16.52 -5.77
CA ARG A 181 -2.15 16.87 -5.94
C ARG A 181 -1.27 15.70 -5.50
N LEU A 182 -0.06 15.65 -6.02
CA LEU A 182 0.99 14.85 -5.42
C LEU A 182 1.52 15.58 -4.18
N VAL A 183 1.96 14.85 -3.16
CA VAL A 183 2.61 15.40 -1.96
C VAL A 183 4.10 15.16 -2.08
N ASP A 184 4.87 16.24 -1.95
CA ASP A 184 6.33 16.30 -2.14
C ASP A 184 6.85 15.56 -3.40
N PRO A 185 6.25 15.80 -4.58
CA PRO A 185 6.67 15.12 -5.80
C PRO A 185 8.06 15.55 -6.28
N PRO A 186 8.77 14.68 -7.06
CA PRO A 186 9.93 15.07 -7.84
C PRO A 186 9.62 16.29 -8.70
N SER A 187 10.66 17.07 -9.01
CA SER A 187 10.52 18.18 -9.95
C SER A 187 9.92 17.69 -11.27
N GLU A 188 8.97 18.45 -11.81
CA GLU A 188 8.20 18.16 -13.04
C GLU A 188 7.20 17.01 -12.95
N ALA A 189 7.13 16.25 -11.84
CA ALA A 189 6.09 15.23 -11.69
C ALA A 189 4.71 15.89 -11.48
N LYS A 190 3.70 15.35 -12.18
CA LYS A 190 2.32 15.84 -12.10
C LYS A 190 1.34 14.69 -12.03
N ILE A 191 0.20 14.95 -11.42
CA ILE A 191 -1.00 14.12 -11.55
C ILE A 191 -1.95 14.79 -12.53
N LYS A 192 -2.50 14.01 -13.46
CA LYS A 192 -3.48 14.45 -14.43
C LYS A 192 -4.78 13.72 -14.22
N PHE A 193 -5.89 14.42 -14.43
CA PHE A 193 -7.19 13.78 -14.41
C PHE A 193 -8.18 14.44 -15.37
N ARG A 194 -9.15 13.64 -15.82
CA ARG A 194 -10.31 14.09 -16.60
C ARG A 194 -11.58 13.60 -15.94
N LEU A 195 -12.64 14.37 -16.10
CA LEU A 195 -13.97 14.05 -15.62
C LEU A 195 -14.90 13.90 -16.82
N TYR A 196 -15.69 12.83 -16.84
CA TYR A 196 -16.87 12.76 -17.70
C TYR A 196 -18.08 13.29 -16.92
N ARG A 197 -18.77 14.27 -17.49
CA ARG A 197 -19.97 14.86 -16.88
C ARG A 197 -21.20 14.57 -17.72
N ASN A 198 -22.29 14.20 -17.04
CA ASN A 198 -23.58 14.03 -17.71
C ASN A 198 -23.94 15.26 -18.55
N GLY A 199 -24.25 15.06 -19.83
CA GLY A 199 -24.66 16.13 -20.74
C GLY A 199 -23.54 17.05 -21.26
N LEU A 200 -22.32 16.95 -20.72
CA LEU A 200 -21.16 17.74 -21.17
C LEU A 200 -20.04 16.88 -21.77
N GLY A 201 -20.03 15.57 -21.50
CA GLY A 201 -19.02 14.66 -21.97
C GLY A 201 -17.70 14.77 -21.20
N TRP A 202 -16.62 14.26 -21.80
CA TRP A 202 -15.27 14.39 -21.28
C TRP A 202 -14.83 15.85 -21.28
N GLN A 203 -14.44 16.34 -20.10
CA GLN A 203 -13.96 17.70 -19.91
C GLN A 203 -12.45 17.81 -20.22
N GLU A 204 -11.97 19.04 -20.36
CA GLU A 204 -10.54 19.34 -20.50
C GLU A 204 -9.71 18.73 -19.37
N CYS A 205 -8.49 18.32 -19.71
CA CYS A 205 -7.58 17.67 -18.77
C CYS A 205 -7.06 18.67 -17.73
N VAL A 206 -7.20 18.32 -16.45
CA VAL A 206 -6.53 19.05 -15.38
C VAL A 206 -5.18 18.39 -15.15
N SER A 207 -4.09 19.16 -15.29
CA SER A 207 -2.72 18.71 -14.99
C SER A 207 -2.18 19.52 -13.83
N ALA A 208 -1.98 18.84 -12.70
CA ALA A 208 -1.69 19.46 -11.41
C ALA A 208 -0.30 19.05 -10.90
N GLY A 209 0.61 20.03 -10.81
CA GLY A 209 1.78 19.95 -9.94
C GLY A 209 1.48 20.44 -8.52
N GLU A 210 0.58 21.43 -8.41
CA GLU A 210 -0.01 21.92 -7.15
C GLU A 210 -1.53 21.75 -7.18
N LEU A 211 -2.21 21.98 -6.05
CA LEU A 211 -3.66 21.82 -5.94
C LEU A 211 -4.39 22.76 -6.93
N PRO A 212 -5.16 22.23 -7.89
CA PRO A 212 -5.78 23.06 -8.91
C PRO A 212 -7.01 23.80 -8.36
N GLU A 213 -7.28 24.99 -8.89
CA GLU A 213 -8.61 25.57 -8.81
C GLU A 213 -9.52 24.92 -9.87
N VAL A 214 -10.69 24.46 -9.44
CA VAL A 214 -11.64 23.74 -10.30
C VAL A 214 -13.03 24.33 -10.14
N GLN A 215 -13.73 24.48 -11.27
CA GLN A 215 -15.11 24.93 -11.26
C GLN A 215 -16.02 23.82 -10.72
N VAL A 216 -16.91 24.19 -9.80
CA VAL A 216 -18.03 23.33 -9.37
C VAL A 216 -19.18 23.54 -10.35
N LEU A 217 -19.65 22.44 -10.94
CA LEU A 217 -20.76 22.42 -11.89
C LEU A 217 -21.87 21.52 -11.38
N ASP A 218 -23.12 21.84 -11.74
CA ASP A 218 -24.30 21.05 -11.33
C ASP A 218 -24.34 19.66 -11.99
N ASN A 219 -23.70 19.49 -13.15
CA ASN A 219 -23.65 18.21 -13.86
C ASN A 219 -22.90 17.15 -13.04
N ASN A 220 -23.54 16.00 -12.86
CA ASN A 220 -22.98 14.85 -12.18
C ASN A 220 -21.71 14.35 -12.89
N ILE A 221 -20.69 14.01 -12.09
CA ILE A 221 -19.53 13.28 -12.58
C ILE A 221 -19.90 11.80 -12.64
N GLU A 222 -19.80 11.19 -13.83
CA GLU A 222 -20.10 9.76 -14.04
C GLU A 222 -18.84 8.91 -14.18
N ALA A 223 -17.75 9.49 -14.70
CA ALA A 223 -16.47 8.79 -14.85
C ALA A 223 -15.27 9.71 -14.63
N ILE A 224 -14.14 9.08 -14.29
CA ILE A 224 -12.85 9.71 -14.10
C ILE A 224 -11.75 8.92 -14.82
N THR A 225 -10.74 9.63 -15.31
CA THR A 225 -9.43 9.06 -15.62
C THR A 225 -8.37 9.79 -14.80
N ILE A 226 -7.34 9.08 -14.36
CA ILE A 226 -6.21 9.62 -13.61
C ILE A 226 -4.92 9.00 -14.14
N GLU A 227 -3.92 9.81 -14.43
CA GLU A 227 -2.62 9.37 -14.93
C GLU A 227 -1.48 10.19 -14.30
N LEU A 228 -0.28 9.63 -14.27
CA LEU A 228 0.92 10.30 -13.79
C LEU A 228 1.76 10.81 -14.96
N GLU A 229 2.36 11.97 -14.80
CA GLU A 229 3.34 12.54 -15.73
C GLU A 229 4.71 12.61 -15.04
N ASN A 230 5.76 12.25 -15.78
CA ASN A 230 7.16 12.26 -15.32
C ASN A 230 7.43 11.39 -14.07
N MET A 231 6.73 10.28 -13.94
CA MET A 231 6.93 9.30 -12.86
C MET A 231 7.03 7.86 -13.42
N PRO A 232 8.09 7.53 -14.18
CA PRO A 232 8.20 6.22 -14.87
C PRO A 232 8.29 5.02 -13.93
N ASP A 233 8.69 5.24 -12.68
CA ASP A 233 8.82 4.22 -11.65
C ASP A 233 7.57 4.13 -10.75
N TYR A 234 6.45 4.73 -11.16
CA TYR A 234 5.20 4.74 -10.38
C TYR A 234 3.98 4.57 -11.29
N SER A 235 2.89 4.09 -10.71
CA SER A 235 1.57 3.97 -11.32
C SER A 235 0.52 4.53 -10.37
N VAL A 236 -0.58 5.07 -10.91
CA VAL A 236 -1.73 5.52 -10.11
C VAL A 236 -2.85 4.52 -10.20
N GLU A 237 -3.33 4.08 -9.04
CA GLU A 237 -4.46 3.19 -8.87
C GLU A 237 -5.65 3.95 -8.30
N TYR A 238 -6.82 3.75 -8.89
CA TYR A 238 -8.04 4.38 -8.42
C TYR A 238 -9.27 3.53 -8.68
N GLN A 239 -10.30 3.78 -7.88
CA GLN A 239 -11.63 3.19 -8.06
C GLN A 239 -12.70 4.16 -7.61
N VAL A 240 -13.93 3.91 -8.07
CA VAL A 240 -15.09 4.74 -7.76
C VAL A 240 -16.24 3.93 -7.21
N LYS A 241 -17.07 4.60 -6.43
CA LYS A 241 -18.34 4.12 -5.91
C LYS A 241 -19.47 4.81 -6.67
N ILE A 242 -20.27 4.03 -7.39
CA ILE A 242 -21.43 4.53 -8.13
C ILE A 242 -22.65 4.55 -7.20
N ILE A 243 -23.44 5.62 -7.28
CA ILE A 243 -24.69 5.74 -6.54
C ILE A 243 -25.58 4.53 -6.81
N GLY A 244 -26.10 3.92 -5.74
CA GLY A 244 -27.05 2.81 -5.82
C GLY A 244 -26.42 1.45 -6.13
N HIS A 245 -25.09 1.36 -6.27
CA HIS A 245 -24.39 0.07 -6.32
C HIS A 245 -24.01 -0.37 -4.91
N ASP A 246 -24.09 -1.67 -4.60
CA ASP A 246 -23.72 -2.22 -3.28
C ASP A 246 -22.20 -2.27 -3.08
N ASP A 247 -21.45 -2.53 -4.14
CA ASP A 247 -19.99 -2.64 -4.12
C ASP A 247 -19.28 -1.45 -4.79
N TRP A 248 -17.97 -1.36 -4.56
CA TRP A 248 -17.08 -0.49 -5.34
C TRP A 248 -16.84 -1.10 -6.73
N GLN A 249 -16.61 -0.27 -7.75
CA GLN A 249 -16.04 -0.79 -8.99
C GLN A 249 -14.60 -1.28 -8.75
N HIS A 250 -14.12 -2.18 -9.60
CA HIS A 250 -12.73 -2.65 -9.53
C HIS A 250 -11.73 -1.50 -9.69
N TRP A 251 -10.57 -1.66 -9.06
CA TRP A 251 -9.41 -0.79 -9.28
C TRP A 251 -9.01 -0.77 -10.76
N VAL A 252 -8.70 0.42 -11.24
CA VAL A 252 -8.11 0.69 -12.56
C VAL A 252 -6.81 1.45 -12.40
N TRP A 253 -6.03 1.51 -13.47
CA TRP A 253 -4.67 2.08 -13.49
C TRP A 253 -4.50 3.07 -14.63
N ASP A 254 -3.64 4.07 -14.43
CA ASP A 254 -2.99 4.88 -15.47
C ASP A 254 -3.86 5.20 -16.70
N GLY A 255 -4.76 6.16 -16.54
CA GLY A 255 -5.59 6.68 -17.63
C GLY A 255 -6.80 5.81 -17.99
N ALA A 256 -6.91 4.59 -17.45
CA ALA A 256 -8.08 3.74 -17.66
C ALA A 256 -9.36 4.35 -17.04
N MET A 257 -10.51 4.20 -17.68
CA MET A 257 -11.75 4.79 -17.16
C MET A 257 -12.23 4.07 -15.89
N ALA A 258 -12.51 4.83 -14.83
CA ALA A 258 -13.34 4.39 -13.71
C ALA A 258 -14.69 5.11 -13.76
N GLY A 259 -15.79 4.39 -13.57
CA GLY A 259 -17.15 4.93 -13.59
C GLY A 259 -18.01 4.43 -14.75
N THR A 260 -18.88 5.29 -15.26
CA THR A 260 -19.75 5.01 -16.41
C THR A 260 -19.76 6.19 -17.37
N GLU A 261 -19.94 5.91 -18.66
CA GLU A 261 -20.03 6.95 -19.69
C GLU A 261 -21.44 6.98 -20.27
N GLY A 262 -22.16 8.09 -20.05
CA GLY A 262 -23.48 8.33 -20.65
C GLY A 262 -24.63 7.51 -20.07
N MET A 263 -24.42 6.88 -18.90
CA MET A 263 -25.44 6.07 -18.23
C MET A 263 -26.26 6.87 -17.23
N ASN A 264 -25.90 8.14 -16.98
CA ASN A 264 -26.53 8.99 -15.96
C ASN A 264 -26.41 8.39 -14.54
N LEU A 265 -25.33 7.66 -14.30
CA LEU A 265 -24.99 7.08 -13.01
C LEU A 265 -23.81 7.84 -12.40
N ALA A 266 -24.09 8.60 -11.34
CA ALA A 266 -23.10 9.46 -10.73
C ALA A 266 -22.18 8.71 -9.76
N ILE A 267 -20.95 9.18 -9.66
CA ILE A 267 -20.01 8.78 -8.60
C ILE A 267 -20.40 9.47 -7.29
N GLU A 268 -20.47 8.73 -6.19
CA GLU A 268 -20.64 9.27 -4.82
C GLU A 268 -19.35 9.27 -3.98
N ALA A 269 -18.37 8.44 -4.35
CA ALA A 269 -17.09 8.37 -3.66
C ALA A 269 -15.99 7.84 -4.58
N PHE A 270 -14.74 8.18 -4.29
CA PHE A 270 -13.56 7.65 -4.98
C PHE A 270 -12.38 7.45 -4.01
N ARG A 271 -11.42 6.63 -4.42
CA ARG A 271 -10.15 6.40 -3.72
C ARG A 271 -9.02 6.43 -4.75
N VAL A 272 -7.88 7.00 -4.40
CA VAL A 272 -6.69 7.10 -5.26
C VAL A 272 -5.46 6.75 -4.45
N ARG A 273 -4.55 5.93 -4.99
CA ARG A 273 -3.25 5.64 -4.39
C ARG A 273 -2.17 5.59 -5.46
N ILE A 274 -0.96 5.96 -5.09
CA ILE A 274 0.22 5.77 -5.93
C ILE A 274 0.89 4.46 -5.51
N VAL A 275 1.30 3.68 -6.50
CA VAL A 275 2.07 2.44 -6.30
C VAL A 275 3.39 2.55 -7.05
N GLN A 276 4.47 2.06 -6.46
CA GLN A 276 5.78 2.03 -7.11
C GLN A 276 5.85 0.86 -8.12
N LEU A 277 6.53 1.05 -9.26
CA LEU A 277 6.76 0.07 -10.32
C LEU A 277 8.09 -0.72 -10.15
#